data_AF-A0A957FWF3-F1
#
_entry.id   AF-A0A957FWF3-F1
#
_cell.length_a   1.000
_cell.length_b   1.000
_cell.length_c   1.000
_cell.angle_alpha   90.00
_cell.angle_beta   90.00
_cell.angle_gamma   90.00
#
_symmetry.space_group_name_H-M   'P 1'
#
loop_
_entity.id
_entity.type
_entity.pdbx_description
1 polymer ?
#
loop_
_entity_poly.entity_id
_entity_poly.type
_entity_poly.pdbx_seq_one_letter_code
_entity_poly.pdbx_strand_id
1 'polypeptide(L)'
;LFLATETPSAGTMPATFTPSSGGQETGLSSGQAGNGRGEPTATPDLTGYSTIIEVRRTGEATGEPVLIPTAIASASPASATTAPVATGAPTPTSSAGQGNATPTPKIEPTNTASPPTNTPQPSATPNLNFNPRKGIAAAYAWAYDTGYEPFNTGWYYTWSLFPGEWVNSGMEFIPMWPCHGTVDYVVGTLGADYDGYLLFLNEPERPEQCTHSIEEAVDYYLMVRNALPQAKLIGPQTIGSTNLNFSAWIGAWREAVRQRTGSYPDVAGYGFHLYPYYLNGVVTPRQVMQTWCDGLASWGELGTKEIWVTEFGVENFDGTPQQVQDQLTSMVNLFEQGIGNCQLDRYAYFTDRRVAIQGAPTPTIAPGGPNYFDLYWRNSWDLSYVGQAYANVANGSVAPANPTSIPQETKPSAAPSPIPIRTLTPSPTPTPSPTAVVTPAPSAIPQPLNPRKGIAATYAWAYDTGFEPFRSGWYYTWSLFPGEWANSSMEFIPMWPCHGTVDYVVGSLGADYDGYLLFLNEPDRPEQCGMSVEEAVDYYLTVRT
;
A
#
# COMPACT_ATOMS: atom_id res chain seq x y z
N LEU A 1 16.55 58.47 -29.77
CA LEU A 1 16.18 57.82 -28.49
C LEU A 1 14.69 57.49 -28.59
N PHE A 2 14.30 56.26 -28.28
CA PHE A 2 13.05 55.56 -28.63
C PHE A 2 12.98 54.96 -30.05
N LEU A 3 13.17 53.64 -30.10
CA LEU A 3 12.91 52.75 -31.21
C LEU A 3 11.48 52.21 -31.08
N ALA A 4 10.80 52.16 -32.22
CA ALA A 4 9.40 51.79 -32.40
C ALA A 4 9.17 50.27 -32.37
N THR A 5 7.96 49.91 -31.96
CA THR A 5 7.37 48.57 -31.95
C THR A 5 6.97 48.10 -33.34
N GLU A 6 7.35 46.87 -33.70
CA GLU A 6 6.84 46.16 -34.87
C GLU A 6 5.88 45.03 -34.45
N THR A 7 4.68 45.07 -35.03
CA THR A 7 3.72 43.96 -35.17
C THR A 7 4.00 43.17 -36.46
N PRO A 8 3.77 41.84 -36.46
CA PRO A 8 3.30 41.12 -37.64
C PRO A 8 1.93 40.48 -37.35
N SER A 9 0.89 40.83 -38.11
CA SER A 9 0.48 40.18 -39.38
C SER A 9 -0.34 38.90 -39.17
N ALA A 10 -1.65 39.04 -39.36
CA ALA A 10 -2.64 37.98 -39.39
C ALA A 10 -2.55 37.11 -40.65
N GLY A 11 -2.79 35.80 -40.50
CA GLY A 11 -2.89 34.83 -41.58
C GLY A 11 -3.89 33.73 -41.24
N THR A 12 -5.13 33.92 -41.69
CA THR A 12 -6.13 32.97 -42.22
C THR A 12 -6.21 31.52 -41.67
N MET A 13 -7.32 31.25 -40.96
CA MET A 13 -7.99 29.92 -40.86
C MET A 13 -9.08 29.81 -41.93
N PRO A 14 -9.50 28.59 -42.34
CA PRO A 14 -10.83 28.17 -41.87
C PRO A 14 -11.01 26.66 -41.64
N ALA A 15 -11.77 26.30 -40.60
CA ALA A 15 -12.71 25.18 -40.63
C ALA A 15 -13.81 25.43 -39.60
N THR A 16 -15.00 25.71 -40.09
CA THR A 16 -16.26 25.89 -39.35
C THR A 16 -16.83 24.54 -38.92
N PHE A 17 -17.21 24.43 -37.65
CA PHE A 17 -18.16 23.43 -37.16
C PHE A 17 -19.30 24.16 -36.44
N THR A 18 -20.53 23.86 -36.84
CA THR A 18 -21.77 24.44 -36.34
C THR A 18 -22.37 23.52 -35.28
N PRO A 19 -22.81 24.03 -34.10
CA PRO A 19 -23.75 23.30 -33.26
C PRO A 19 -25.16 23.86 -33.42
N SER A 20 -26.12 22.95 -33.62
CA SER A 20 -27.55 23.22 -33.63
C SER A 20 -28.09 23.46 -32.22
N SER A 21 -28.95 24.46 -32.13
CA SER A 21 -29.73 24.88 -30.97
C SER A 21 -30.88 23.92 -30.62
N GLY A 22 -31.33 24.00 -29.36
CA GLY A 22 -32.75 23.78 -29.02
C GLY A 22 -33.00 23.12 -27.67
N GLY A 23 -33.43 23.90 -26.68
CA GLY A 23 -34.02 23.38 -25.44
C GLY A 23 -34.00 24.37 -24.28
N GLN A 24 -34.88 25.37 -24.31
CA GLN A 24 -35.31 26.11 -23.10
C GLN A 24 -36.22 25.21 -22.26
N GLU A 25 -36.13 25.25 -20.93
CA GLU A 25 -37.27 25.60 -20.07
C GLU A 25 -36.87 25.87 -18.59
N THR A 26 -37.42 26.99 -18.11
CA THR A 26 -37.88 27.35 -16.76
C THR A 26 -37.14 26.91 -15.50
N GLY A 27 -36.71 27.92 -14.73
CA GLY A 27 -36.22 27.76 -13.36
C GLY A 27 -37.31 27.54 -12.31
N LEU A 28 -36.86 27.25 -11.09
CA LEU A 28 -37.59 27.43 -9.84
C LEU A 28 -36.58 27.51 -8.68
N SER A 29 -37.07 28.12 -7.59
CA SER A 29 -36.37 28.79 -6.52
C SER A 29 -35.85 27.91 -5.37
N SER A 30 -34.86 28.47 -4.67
CA SER A 30 -34.51 28.34 -3.25
C SER A 30 -35.37 27.45 -2.33
N GLY A 31 -34.69 26.58 -1.58
CA GLY A 31 -35.20 25.98 -0.35
C GLY A 31 -34.08 25.54 0.58
N GLN A 32 -33.93 26.25 1.71
CA GLN A 32 -33.13 25.85 2.88
C GLN A 32 -33.73 24.60 3.56
N ALA A 33 -32.87 23.67 3.97
CA ALA A 33 -33.05 22.77 5.11
C ALA A 33 -31.65 22.36 5.57
N GLY A 34 -31.23 22.39 6.83
CA GLY A 34 -31.98 22.27 8.07
C GLY A 34 -31.36 21.11 8.84
N ASN A 35 -30.28 21.39 9.59
CA ASN A 35 -29.58 20.44 10.47
C ASN A 35 -30.53 19.80 11.50
N GLY A 36 -30.44 18.48 11.67
CA GLY A 36 -31.08 17.74 12.75
C GLY A 36 -30.37 16.42 13.03
N ARG A 37 -29.34 16.46 13.88
CA ARG A 37 -28.73 15.26 14.48
C ARG A 37 -29.69 14.69 15.53
N GLY A 38 -30.03 13.40 15.41
CA GLY A 38 -30.61 12.60 16.47
C GLY A 38 -29.66 11.46 16.80
N GLU A 39 -29.21 11.38 18.06
CA GLU A 39 -28.48 10.23 18.61
C GLU A 39 -29.44 9.05 18.84
N PRO A 40 -29.02 7.80 18.61
CA PRO A 40 -29.63 6.64 19.26
C PRO A 40 -28.75 6.12 20.40
N THR A 41 -29.40 5.94 21.55
CA THR A 41 -28.91 5.24 22.73
C THR A 41 -29.26 3.75 22.67
N ALA A 42 -28.43 2.95 23.33
CA ALA A 42 -28.61 1.56 23.81
C ALA A 42 -28.34 0.40 22.83
N THR A 43 -27.18 -0.24 23.05
CA THR A 43 -26.78 -1.57 22.58
C THR A 43 -27.42 -2.69 23.42
N PRO A 44 -27.85 -3.81 22.80
CA PRO A 44 -27.88 -5.10 23.45
C PRO A 44 -26.78 -6.04 22.91
N ASP A 45 -26.12 -6.67 23.85
CA ASP A 45 -25.13 -7.74 23.72
C ASP A 45 -25.74 -8.97 22.99
N LEU A 46 -25.12 -9.40 21.89
CA LEU A 46 -25.42 -10.68 21.24
C LEU A 46 -24.10 -11.40 20.88
N THR A 47 -23.84 -12.44 21.68
CA THR A 47 -22.83 -13.45 21.47
C THR A 47 -23.14 -14.28 20.22
N GLY A 48 -22.09 -14.55 19.44
CA GLY A 48 -22.17 -15.05 18.07
C GLY A 48 -22.65 -16.49 17.88
N TYR A 49 -23.29 -16.70 16.73
CA TYR A 49 -23.39 -17.98 16.03
C TYR A 49 -23.41 -17.73 14.52
N SER A 50 -22.41 -18.21 13.80
CA SER A 50 -22.44 -18.33 12.34
C SER A 50 -23.31 -19.54 11.97
N THR A 51 -24.42 -19.29 11.26
CA THR A 51 -25.30 -20.34 10.73
C THR A 51 -24.93 -20.64 9.28
N ILE A 52 -24.55 -21.88 9.00
CA ILE A 52 -24.48 -22.42 7.63
C ILE A 52 -25.91 -22.79 7.22
N ILE A 53 -26.46 -22.13 6.19
CA ILE A 53 -27.74 -22.51 5.59
C ILE A 53 -27.47 -23.57 4.53
N GLU A 54 -27.78 -24.84 4.84
CA GLU A 54 -27.78 -25.94 3.87
C GLU A 54 -29.13 -25.94 3.12
N VAL A 55 -29.15 -25.48 1.87
CA VAL A 55 -30.35 -25.57 1.01
C VAL A 55 -30.39 -26.92 0.32
N ARG A 56 -31.24 -27.84 0.80
CA ARG A 56 -31.58 -29.08 0.08
C ARG A 56 -32.60 -28.79 -1.02
N ARG A 57 -32.25 -29.07 -2.27
CA ARG A 57 -33.23 -29.19 -3.38
C ARG A 57 -34.20 -30.33 -3.07
N THR A 58 -35.49 -30.03 -3.08
CA THR A 58 -36.55 -31.04 -3.22
C THR A 58 -37.31 -30.79 -4.51
N GLY A 59 -37.40 -31.84 -5.33
CA GLY A 59 -38.57 -32.17 -6.16
C GLY A 59 -38.82 -31.35 -7.42
N GLU A 60 -38.59 -31.99 -8.56
CA GLU A 60 -39.30 -31.73 -9.81
C GLU A 60 -40.83 -31.76 -9.59
N ALA A 61 -41.53 -30.78 -10.15
CA ALA A 61 -42.96 -30.90 -10.43
C ALA A 61 -43.29 -30.20 -11.75
N THR A 62 -43.74 -31.02 -12.70
CA THR A 62 -44.32 -30.69 -13.99
C THR A 62 -45.69 -30.01 -13.84
N GLY A 63 -46.02 -29.03 -14.70
CA GLY A 63 -47.38 -28.88 -15.23
C GLY A 63 -48.05 -27.49 -15.15
N GLU A 64 -48.24 -26.90 -16.34
CA GLU A 64 -49.35 -26.05 -16.83
C GLU A 64 -49.53 -24.59 -16.33
N PRO A 65 -49.83 -23.63 -17.25
CA PRO A 65 -50.01 -22.22 -16.94
C PRO A 65 -51.49 -21.88 -16.63
N VAL A 66 -51.73 -21.10 -15.59
CA VAL A 66 -53.05 -20.48 -15.32
C VAL A 66 -52.99 -19.00 -15.67
N LEU A 67 -53.94 -18.56 -16.48
CA LEU A 67 -54.12 -17.20 -16.97
C LEU A 67 -55.32 -16.48 -16.29
N ILE A 68 -55.22 -15.14 -16.28
CA ILE A 68 -56.21 -14.04 -16.10
C ILE A 68 -56.80 -13.78 -14.67
N PRO A 69 -57.23 -12.55 -14.25
CA PRO A 69 -57.18 -11.21 -14.88
C PRO A 69 -56.79 -9.97 -14.00
N THR A 70 -56.62 -8.86 -14.72
CA THR A 70 -56.52 -7.44 -14.36
C THR A 70 -57.73 -6.88 -13.57
N ALA A 71 -57.50 -6.03 -12.54
CA ALA A 71 -58.07 -4.66 -12.37
C ALA A 71 -57.94 -4.06 -10.95
N ILE A 72 -57.32 -2.88 -10.89
CA ILE A 72 -57.70 -1.61 -10.19
C ILE A 72 -58.28 -1.67 -8.77
N ALA A 73 -57.61 -1.02 -7.79
CA ALA A 73 -58.14 0.14 -7.06
C ALA A 73 -57.16 0.66 -5.98
N SER A 74 -56.85 1.96 -6.07
CA SER A 74 -56.23 2.77 -5.03
C SER A 74 -57.22 3.07 -3.90
N ALA A 75 -56.77 2.99 -2.64
CA ALA A 75 -57.47 3.60 -1.52
C ALA A 75 -56.47 4.10 -0.46
N SER A 76 -56.52 5.41 -0.20
CA SER A 76 -55.92 6.07 0.97
C SER A 76 -56.62 5.69 2.27
N PRO A 77 -55.95 5.85 3.43
CA PRO A 77 -56.60 6.31 4.65
C PRO A 77 -55.96 7.64 5.09
N ALA A 78 -56.71 8.74 5.17
CA ALA A 78 -57.64 9.12 6.24
C ALA A 78 -56.93 9.51 7.56
N SER A 79 -56.85 10.83 7.76
CA SER A 79 -56.46 11.49 9.01
C SER A 79 -57.42 11.17 10.15
N ALA A 80 -56.87 10.97 11.36
CA ALA A 80 -57.62 10.98 12.61
C ALA A 80 -57.07 12.08 13.53
N THR A 81 -57.97 12.93 13.98
CA THR A 81 -57.80 14.01 14.96
C THR A 81 -58.40 13.56 16.31
N THR A 82 -58.09 14.31 17.38
CA THR A 82 -58.56 14.27 18.81
C THR A 82 -57.57 13.56 19.77
N ALA A 83 -57.29 14.02 21.00
CA ALA A 83 -57.54 15.22 21.81
C ALA A 83 -56.63 15.10 23.08
N PRO A 84 -56.51 16.10 23.97
CA PRO A 84 -55.38 16.26 24.89
C PRO A 84 -55.57 15.54 26.24
N VAL A 85 -54.46 15.16 26.87
CA VAL A 85 -54.42 14.70 28.28
C VAL A 85 -53.46 15.59 29.06
N ALA A 86 -53.97 16.18 30.14
CA ALA A 86 -53.25 16.94 31.15
C ALA A 86 -53.16 16.11 32.43
N THR A 87 -52.01 16.13 33.10
CA THR A 87 -51.69 15.89 34.55
C THR A 87 -50.21 15.49 34.58
N GLY A 88 -49.31 15.93 35.46
CA GLY A 88 -49.31 16.73 36.68
C GLY A 88 -47.90 16.53 37.27
N ALA A 89 -47.25 17.60 37.74
CA ALA A 89 -45.90 17.56 38.30
C ALA A 89 -45.87 16.89 39.69
N PRO A 90 -44.70 16.39 40.11
CA PRO A 90 -44.25 16.74 41.45
C PRO A 90 -42.79 17.19 41.51
N THR A 91 -42.59 18.27 42.27
CA THR A 91 -41.33 18.78 42.83
C THR A 91 -40.80 17.84 43.92
N PRO A 92 -39.47 17.77 44.15
CA PRO A 92 -38.96 17.47 45.48
C PRO A 92 -38.10 18.61 46.05
N THR A 93 -38.41 18.87 47.32
CA THR A 93 -37.88 19.87 48.23
C THR A 93 -36.56 19.40 48.86
N SER A 94 -35.72 20.37 49.23
CA SER A 94 -34.52 20.21 50.05
C SER A 94 -34.83 19.93 51.53
N SER A 95 -34.00 19.12 52.20
CA SER A 95 -33.83 19.22 53.66
C SER A 95 -32.40 18.88 54.09
N ALA A 96 -31.83 19.76 54.91
CA ALA A 96 -30.58 19.60 55.61
C ALA A 96 -30.66 18.58 56.76
N GLY A 97 -29.54 17.94 57.07
CA GLY A 97 -29.35 17.13 58.29
C GLY A 97 -27.87 17.00 58.63
N GLN A 98 -27.44 17.70 59.69
CA GLN A 98 -26.13 17.59 60.32
C GLN A 98 -25.96 16.25 61.05
N GLY A 99 -24.76 15.67 61.01
CA GLY A 99 -24.35 14.56 61.85
C GLY A 99 -22.83 14.47 61.97
N ASN A 100 -22.32 14.79 63.17
CA ASN A 100 -20.92 14.71 63.60
C ASN A 100 -20.38 13.26 63.55
N ALA A 101 -19.17 13.06 63.01
CA ALA A 101 -18.34 11.89 63.35
C ALA A 101 -16.84 12.25 63.38
N THR A 102 -16.21 11.80 64.47
CA THR A 102 -14.84 11.98 64.97
C THR A 102 -13.73 11.41 64.07
N PRO A 103 -12.52 12.00 64.01
CA PRO A 103 -11.44 11.57 63.13
C PRO A 103 -10.66 10.35 63.64
N THR A 104 -10.33 9.43 62.73
CA THR A 104 -9.44 8.28 62.93
C THR A 104 -7.98 8.66 62.61
N PRO A 105 -6.95 8.12 63.30
CA PRO A 105 -5.57 8.54 63.14
C PRO A 105 -4.96 8.08 61.80
N LYS A 106 -4.29 9.01 61.11
CA LYS A 106 -3.50 8.78 59.90
C LYS A 106 -2.18 8.09 60.29
N ILE A 107 -1.98 6.85 59.85
CA ILE A 107 -0.68 6.17 59.89
C ILE A 107 0.11 6.62 58.66
N GLU A 108 1.28 7.19 58.92
CA GLU A 108 2.22 7.68 57.91
C GLU A 108 3.25 6.56 57.61
N PRO A 109 3.34 6.05 56.37
CA PRO A 109 4.36 5.06 56.04
C PRO A 109 5.72 5.73 55.83
N THR A 110 6.66 5.39 56.69
CA THR A 110 8.07 5.77 56.61
C THR A 110 8.77 4.96 55.50
N ASN A 111 8.89 5.55 54.31
CA ASN A 111 9.71 4.99 53.24
C ASN A 111 11.19 5.30 53.50
N THR A 112 11.93 4.28 53.95
CA THR A 112 13.40 4.32 53.99
C THR A 112 13.92 3.95 52.61
N ALA A 113 14.55 4.92 51.93
CA ALA A 113 15.11 4.74 50.59
C ALA A 113 16.29 3.74 50.62
N SER A 114 16.19 2.69 49.81
CA SER A 114 17.35 1.84 49.48
C SER A 114 18.23 2.53 48.44
N PRO A 115 19.56 2.35 48.48
CA PRO A 115 20.48 2.93 47.51
C PRO A 115 20.19 2.39 46.10
N PRO A 116 20.33 3.24 45.05
CA PRO A 116 19.97 2.86 43.69
C PRO A 116 20.88 1.73 43.20
N THR A 117 20.25 0.64 42.79
CA THR A 117 20.91 -0.45 42.07
C THR A 117 21.22 0.06 40.67
N ASN A 118 22.48 0.05 40.26
CA ASN A 118 22.91 0.43 38.91
C ASN A 118 22.31 -0.57 37.90
N THR A 119 21.13 -0.26 37.37
CA THR A 119 20.58 -0.91 36.19
C THR A 119 21.47 -0.54 35.00
N PRO A 120 22.02 -1.50 34.24
CA PRO A 120 22.80 -1.19 33.06
C PRO A 120 21.95 -0.35 32.10
N GLN A 121 22.43 0.87 31.83
CA GLN A 121 21.87 1.76 30.83
C GLN A 121 21.84 1.01 29.49
N PRO A 122 20.70 0.95 28.77
CA PRO A 122 20.66 0.35 27.45
C PRO A 122 21.74 1.02 26.59
N SER A 123 22.62 0.20 26.00
CA SER A 123 23.62 0.67 25.04
C SER A 123 22.90 1.56 24.03
N ALA A 124 23.36 2.80 23.89
CA ALA A 124 22.81 3.73 22.92
C ALA A 124 22.78 3.05 21.55
N THR A 125 21.58 2.96 20.96
CA THR A 125 21.41 2.49 19.59
C THR A 125 22.36 3.31 18.71
N PRO A 126 23.19 2.67 17.87
CA PRO A 126 24.06 3.39 16.96
C PRO A 126 23.24 4.43 16.21
N ASN A 127 23.67 5.68 16.26
CA ASN A 127 23.04 6.75 15.49
C ASN A 127 23.42 6.49 14.02
N LEU A 128 22.62 5.68 13.32
CA LEU A 128 22.82 5.35 11.92
C LEU A 128 22.55 6.63 11.13
N ASN A 129 23.60 7.22 10.56
CA ASN A 129 23.52 8.40 9.70
C ASN A 129 22.97 7.97 8.32
N PHE A 130 21.68 7.69 8.25
CA PHE A 130 21.01 7.41 6.99
C PHE A 130 21.04 8.61 6.04
N ASN A 131 21.10 8.36 4.73
CA ASN A 131 20.96 9.41 3.73
C ASN A 131 19.47 9.79 3.61
N PRO A 132 19.06 11.01 4.03
CA PRO A 132 17.65 11.40 4.05
C PRO A 132 17.02 11.54 2.66
N ARG A 133 17.84 11.68 1.60
CA ARG A 133 17.34 11.74 0.21
C ARG A 133 17.06 10.35 -0.35
N LYS A 134 17.80 9.35 0.12
CA LYS A 134 17.79 7.99 -0.44
C LYS A 134 16.74 7.12 0.25
N GLY A 135 15.84 6.52 -0.52
CA GLY A 135 14.78 5.67 0.00
C GLY A 135 14.51 4.40 -0.79
N ILE A 136 13.54 3.62 -0.35
CA ILE A 136 13.14 2.36 -1.02
C ILE A 136 11.62 2.31 -1.17
N ALA A 137 11.18 1.92 -2.36
CA ALA A 137 9.81 1.50 -2.61
C ALA A 137 9.70 0.00 -2.29
N ALA A 138 9.32 -0.35 -1.07
CA ALA A 138 9.35 -1.71 -0.54
C ALA A 138 7.94 -2.28 -0.48
N ALA A 139 7.69 -3.49 -0.98
CA ALA A 139 6.31 -3.98 -0.86
C ALA A 139 5.99 -4.33 0.59
N TYR A 140 4.73 -4.12 0.97
CA TYR A 140 4.24 -4.30 2.35
C TYR A 140 4.64 -5.65 2.96
N ALA A 141 4.52 -6.74 2.20
CA ALA A 141 4.86 -8.10 2.66
C ALA A 141 6.36 -8.37 2.82
N TRP A 142 7.21 -7.49 2.27
CA TRP A 142 8.67 -7.67 2.20
C TRP A 142 9.43 -6.55 2.91
N ALA A 143 8.72 -5.63 3.55
CA ALA A 143 9.28 -4.63 4.45
C ALA A 143 9.73 -5.33 5.75
N TYR A 144 10.79 -6.14 5.68
CA TYR A 144 11.42 -6.81 6.82
C TYR A 144 12.66 -6.07 7.30
N ASP A 145 12.79 -6.08 8.62
CA ASP A 145 13.60 -5.21 9.48
C ASP A 145 15.10 -5.25 9.20
N THR A 146 15.58 -6.42 8.78
CA THR A 146 17.00 -6.78 8.81
C THR A 146 17.67 -6.71 7.45
N GLY A 147 17.05 -6.01 6.50
CA GLY A 147 17.56 -5.87 5.15
C GLY A 147 18.34 -4.58 4.92
N TYR A 148 17.78 -3.44 5.31
CA TYR A 148 18.06 -2.18 4.60
C TYR A 148 19.33 -1.43 5.02
N GLU A 149 20.00 -1.85 6.09
CA GLU A 149 21.23 -1.20 6.57
C GLU A 149 22.32 -1.03 5.49
N PRO A 150 22.58 -2.00 4.58
CA PRO A 150 23.56 -1.84 3.52
C PRO A 150 23.25 -0.68 2.55
N PHE A 151 21.99 -0.28 2.42
CA PHE A 151 21.60 0.77 1.47
C PHE A 151 21.72 2.18 2.03
N ASN A 152 21.93 2.34 3.34
CA ASN A 152 21.97 3.63 4.01
C ASN A 152 20.79 4.56 3.65
N THR A 153 19.60 3.99 3.49
CA THR A 153 18.38 4.70 3.10
C THR A 153 17.74 5.35 4.30
N GLY A 154 17.33 6.61 4.19
CA GLY A 154 16.70 7.37 5.28
C GLY A 154 15.18 7.27 5.34
N TRP A 155 14.54 6.78 4.28
CA TRP A 155 13.08 6.68 4.22
C TRP A 155 12.61 5.54 3.33
N TYR A 156 11.35 5.13 3.46
CA TYR A 156 10.71 4.14 2.60
C TYR A 156 9.20 4.32 2.57
N TYR A 157 8.54 3.65 1.63
CA TYR A 157 7.08 3.54 1.58
C TYR A 157 6.66 2.19 1.00
N THR A 158 5.37 1.85 1.12
CA THR A 158 4.82 0.52 0.84
C THR A 158 3.56 0.51 -0.02
N TRP A 159 3.30 1.59 -0.77
CA TRP A 159 2.03 1.83 -1.48
C TRP A 159 0.79 1.75 -0.57
N SER A 160 0.98 1.93 0.73
CA SER A 160 -0.02 1.75 1.77
C SER A 160 0.12 2.83 2.84
N LEU A 161 -0.88 2.93 3.71
CA LEU A 161 -0.83 3.75 4.92
C LEU A 161 0.02 3.12 6.03
N PHE A 162 0.46 1.87 5.84
CA PHE A 162 1.10 1.10 6.90
C PHE A 162 2.57 0.77 6.57
N PRO A 163 3.47 0.85 7.56
CA PRO A 163 4.90 0.59 7.39
C PRO A 163 5.28 -0.84 7.00
N GLY A 164 4.32 -1.77 7.02
CA GLY A 164 4.64 -3.20 7.07
C GLY A 164 4.82 -3.65 8.51
N GLU A 165 4.70 -4.96 8.74
CA GLU A 165 4.72 -5.54 10.08
C GLU A 165 6.11 -5.54 10.74
N TRP A 166 7.17 -5.33 9.96
CA TRP A 166 8.52 -5.70 10.35
C TRP A 166 9.56 -4.61 10.07
N VAL A 167 9.23 -3.32 10.06
CA VAL A 167 10.26 -2.26 9.90
C VAL A 167 10.42 -1.41 11.15
N ASN A 168 11.60 -1.51 11.74
CA ASN A 168 12.19 -0.87 12.90
C ASN A 168 13.65 -0.47 12.58
N SER A 169 13.87 0.00 11.35
CA SER A 169 15.20 0.30 10.81
C SER A 169 15.71 1.71 11.12
N GLY A 170 14.99 2.51 11.92
CA GLY A 170 15.31 3.93 12.12
C GLY A 170 15.10 4.81 10.88
N MET A 171 14.48 4.27 9.83
CA MET A 171 14.08 4.98 8.62
C MET A 171 12.72 5.66 8.81
N GLU A 172 12.51 6.79 8.13
CA GLU A 172 11.20 7.45 8.06
C GLU A 172 10.26 6.65 7.15
N PHE A 173 9.14 6.17 7.69
CA PHE A 173 8.06 5.63 6.87
C PHE A 173 7.20 6.76 6.31
N ILE A 174 6.96 6.75 5.00
CA ILE A 174 6.08 7.70 4.33
C ILE A 174 4.81 6.95 3.89
N PRO A 175 3.63 7.22 4.48
CA PRO A 175 2.39 6.62 4.02
C PRO A 175 2.05 7.09 2.60
N MET A 176 1.31 6.24 1.89
CA MET A 176 0.74 6.56 0.59
C MET A 176 -0.78 6.42 0.63
N TRP A 177 -1.47 7.40 0.03
CA TRP A 177 -2.90 7.36 -0.17
C TRP A 177 -3.29 6.17 -1.06
N PRO A 178 -4.15 5.24 -0.58
CA PRO A 178 -4.55 4.10 -1.39
C PRO A 178 -5.46 4.54 -2.54
N CYS A 179 -5.29 3.94 -3.73
CA CYS A 179 -6.04 4.31 -4.95
C CYS A 179 -7.57 4.41 -4.76
N HIS A 180 -8.11 3.58 -3.87
CA HIS A 180 -9.54 3.47 -3.57
C HIS A 180 -9.81 3.63 -2.06
N GLY A 181 -8.93 4.32 -1.35
CA GLY A 181 -9.10 4.61 0.08
C GLY A 181 -10.22 5.61 0.33
N THR A 182 -11.02 5.38 1.36
CA THR A 182 -11.94 6.39 1.89
C THR A 182 -11.19 7.39 2.77
N VAL A 183 -11.71 8.62 2.87
CA VAL A 183 -11.17 9.64 3.78
C VAL A 183 -11.17 9.15 5.22
N ASP A 184 -12.26 8.53 5.66
CA ASP A 184 -12.40 8.07 7.04
C ASP A 184 -11.38 6.99 7.38
N TYR A 185 -11.08 6.09 6.44
CA TYR A 185 -10.03 5.10 6.61
C TYR A 185 -8.64 5.74 6.77
N VAL A 186 -8.33 6.75 5.94
CA VAL A 186 -7.03 7.43 6.00
C VAL A 186 -6.90 8.27 7.27
N VAL A 187 -7.92 9.06 7.61
CA VAL A 187 -7.96 9.86 8.84
C VAL A 187 -7.95 8.98 10.08
N GLY A 188 -8.69 7.87 10.08
CA GLY A 188 -8.69 6.90 11.16
C GLY A 188 -7.32 6.26 11.38
N THR A 189 -6.54 6.10 10.31
CA THR A 189 -5.19 5.51 10.37
C THR A 189 -4.13 6.53 10.79
N LEU A 190 -4.12 7.73 10.19
CA LEU A 190 -3.06 8.72 10.38
C LEU A 190 -3.35 9.74 11.48
N GLY A 191 -4.63 9.94 11.82
CA GLY A 191 -5.09 11.05 12.64
C GLY A 191 -5.36 12.32 11.81
N ALA A 192 -6.38 13.10 12.19
CA ALA A 192 -6.76 14.33 11.49
C ALA A 192 -5.71 15.45 11.62
N ASP A 193 -4.81 15.33 12.60
CA ASP A 193 -3.69 16.24 12.89
C ASP A 193 -2.36 15.78 12.30
N TYR A 194 -2.35 14.77 11.43
CA TYR A 194 -1.14 14.28 10.77
C TYR A 194 -0.44 15.40 9.97
N ASP A 195 0.80 15.72 10.35
CA ASP A 195 1.64 16.78 9.77
C ASP A 195 2.87 16.26 8.99
N GLY A 196 2.97 14.93 8.88
CA GLY A 196 4.01 14.23 8.13
C GLY A 196 3.80 14.25 6.61
N TYR A 197 4.72 13.62 5.89
CA TYR A 197 4.61 13.44 4.45
C TYR A 197 3.58 12.38 4.09
N LEU A 198 2.80 12.63 3.03
CA LEU A 198 1.84 11.67 2.49
C LEU A 198 1.99 11.66 0.97
N LEU A 199 2.37 10.49 0.41
CA LEU A 199 2.37 10.30 -1.03
C LEU A 199 0.93 10.25 -1.53
N PHE A 200 0.60 11.06 -2.53
CA PHE A 200 -0.74 11.21 -3.05
C PHE A 200 -0.85 10.59 -4.45
N LEU A 201 -1.79 9.66 -4.64
CA LEU A 201 -2.17 8.94 -5.88
C LEU A 201 -1.02 8.31 -6.69
N ASN A 202 -1.07 6.99 -6.87
CA ASN A 202 -0.09 6.23 -7.66
C ASN A 202 -0.48 6.16 -9.15
N GLU A 203 0.31 6.78 -10.02
CA GLU A 203 0.16 6.77 -11.48
C GLU A 203 -1.29 6.95 -11.96
N PRO A 204 -2.01 8.00 -11.53
CA PRO A 204 -3.44 8.14 -11.79
C PRO A 204 -3.80 8.25 -13.28
N GLU A 205 -2.83 8.58 -14.13
CA GLU A 205 -2.97 8.62 -15.58
C GLU A 205 -2.97 7.23 -16.25
N ARG A 206 -2.65 6.16 -15.52
CA ARG A 206 -2.53 4.80 -16.07
C ARG A 206 -3.74 3.94 -15.73
N PRO A 207 -4.38 3.30 -16.74
CA PRO A 207 -5.57 2.46 -16.57
C PRO A 207 -5.38 1.23 -15.66
N GLU A 208 -4.14 0.82 -15.43
CA GLU A 208 -3.75 -0.34 -14.62
C GLU A 208 -3.32 0.01 -13.19
N GLN A 209 -3.40 1.27 -12.79
CA GLN A 209 -2.93 1.79 -11.49
C GLN A 209 -4.07 2.47 -10.72
N CYS A 210 -3.83 3.60 -10.04
CA CYS A 210 -4.89 4.40 -9.44
C CYS A 210 -5.65 5.20 -10.50
N THR A 211 -6.12 4.57 -11.58
CA THR A 211 -6.77 5.26 -12.71
C THR A 211 -7.83 6.23 -12.21
N HIS A 212 -7.57 7.51 -12.43
CA HIS A 212 -8.51 8.58 -12.11
C HIS A 212 -8.56 9.53 -13.30
N SER A 213 -9.77 9.92 -13.68
CA SER A 213 -9.94 11.14 -14.47
C SER A 213 -9.34 12.34 -13.71
N ILE A 214 -9.12 13.43 -14.44
CA ILE A 214 -8.62 14.67 -13.84
C ILE A 214 -9.57 15.14 -12.75
N GLU A 215 -10.88 15.10 -13.02
CA GLU A 215 -11.94 15.56 -12.13
C GLU A 215 -12.02 14.71 -10.85
N GLU A 216 -11.95 13.38 -10.98
CA GLU A 216 -11.90 12.47 -9.83
C GLU A 216 -10.66 12.74 -8.97
N ALA A 217 -9.49 12.90 -9.58
CA ALA A 217 -8.28 13.24 -8.84
C ALA A 217 -8.36 14.61 -8.13
N VAL A 218 -9.12 15.57 -8.67
CA VAL A 218 -9.43 16.83 -7.95
C VAL A 218 -10.37 16.57 -6.77
N ASP A 219 -11.40 15.75 -6.93
CA ASP A 219 -12.29 15.38 -5.81
C ASP A 219 -11.51 14.75 -4.66
N TYR A 220 -10.66 13.76 -4.96
CA TYR A 220 -9.77 13.17 -3.96
C TYR A 220 -8.86 14.21 -3.31
N TYR A 221 -8.25 15.10 -4.09
CA TYR A 221 -7.40 16.15 -3.54
C TYR A 221 -8.15 17.05 -2.53
N LEU A 222 -9.34 17.52 -2.88
CA LEU A 222 -10.15 18.37 -2.00
C LEU A 222 -10.57 17.63 -0.73
N MET A 223 -10.95 16.36 -0.88
CA MET A 223 -11.25 15.47 0.25
C MET A 223 -10.06 15.32 1.19
N VAL A 224 -8.87 15.01 0.66
CA VAL A 224 -7.63 14.86 1.47
C VAL A 224 -7.26 16.16 2.16
N ARG A 225 -7.27 17.29 1.45
CA ARG A 225 -6.91 18.59 2.04
C ARG A 225 -7.87 19.04 3.13
N ASN A 226 -9.16 18.78 2.97
CA ASN A 226 -10.15 19.10 4.00
C ASN A 226 -9.96 18.23 5.26
N ALA A 227 -9.62 16.95 5.06
CA ALA A 227 -9.51 15.98 6.14
C ALA A 227 -8.16 15.98 6.86
N LEU A 228 -7.07 16.27 6.13
CA LEU A 228 -5.69 16.28 6.60
C LEU A 228 -5.02 17.61 6.22
N PRO A 229 -5.45 18.74 6.80
CA PRO A 229 -4.98 20.06 6.40
C PRO A 229 -3.50 20.31 6.69
N GLN A 230 -2.88 19.53 7.58
CA GLN A 230 -1.47 19.68 7.97
C GLN A 230 -0.53 18.75 7.20
N ALA A 231 -1.06 17.71 6.53
CA ALA A 231 -0.25 16.71 5.88
C ALA A 231 0.53 17.30 4.69
N LYS A 232 1.83 17.01 4.61
CA LYS A 232 2.72 17.43 3.52
C LYS A 232 2.54 16.51 2.32
N LEU A 233 1.68 16.94 1.41
CA LEU A 233 1.31 16.16 0.24
C LEU A 233 2.43 16.16 -0.80
N ILE A 234 2.86 14.97 -1.24
CA ILE A 234 3.77 14.79 -2.38
C ILE A 234 3.01 14.08 -3.48
N GLY A 235 2.82 14.72 -4.64
CA GLY A 235 2.17 14.11 -5.80
C GLY A 235 1.13 15.02 -6.47
N PRO A 236 0.32 14.49 -7.42
CA PRO A 236 0.22 13.08 -7.80
C PRO A 236 1.50 12.43 -8.32
N GLN A 237 1.66 11.11 -8.13
CA GLN A 237 2.83 10.34 -8.58
C GLN A 237 2.66 9.88 -10.04
N THR A 238 3.10 10.65 -11.03
CA THR A 238 2.90 10.26 -12.45
C THR A 238 4.14 9.62 -13.07
N ILE A 239 3.95 8.82 -14.12
CA ILE A 239 5.06 8.24 -14.89
C ILE A 239 5.79 9.29 -15.72
N GLY A 240 7.12 9.25 -15.67
CA GLY A 240 7.98 9.93 -16.62
C GLY A 240 7.91 9.24 -17.99
N SER A 241 6.94 9.61 -18.82
CA SER A 241 6.76 8.98 -20.14
C SER A 241 7.72 9.49 -21.22
N THR A 242 7.83 8.73 -22.32
CA THR A 242 8.59 9.07 -23.55
C THR A 242 8.20 10.40 -24.18
N ASN A 243 7.00 10.88 -23.89
CA ASN A 243 6.42 12.00 -24.63
C ASN A 243 6.84 13.37 -24.12
N LEU A 244 7.80 13.47 -23.17
CA LEU A 244 8.43 14.70 -22.58
C LEU A 244 7.54 15.91 -22.29
N ASN A 245 6.24 15.79 -22.48
CA ASN A 245 5.24 16.64 -21.91
C ASN A 245 5.24 16.21 -20.46
N PHE A 246 6.04 16.92 -19.65
CA PHE A 246 5.81 17.06 -18.22
C PHE A 246 4.32 16.86 -17.95
N SER A 247 3.98 15.76 -17.28
CA SER A 247 2.79 14.97 -17.62
C SER A 247 1.62 15.91 -17.88
N ALA A 248 1.15 15.94 -19.13
CA ALA A 248 0.03 16.81 -19.52
C ALA A 248 -1.14 16.65 -18.52
N TRP A 249 -1.23 15.46 -17.93
CA TRP A 249 -2.04 15.12 -16.78
C TRP A 249 -1.81 16.00 -15.53
N ILE A 250 -0.60 16.15 -14.96
CA ILE A 250 -0.39 17.01 -13.77
C ILE A 250 -0.71 18.47 -14.09
N GLY A 251 -0.30 18.95 -15.27
CA GLY A 251 -0.65 20.30 -15.71
C GLY A 251 -2.16 20.54 -15.74
N ALA A 252 -2.90 19.58 -16.31
CA ALA A 252 -4.37 19.62 -16.36
C ALA A 252 -5.01 19.51 -14.97
N TRP A 253 -4.50 18.62 -14.11
CA TRP A 253 -4.99 18.45 -12.75
C TRP A 253 -4.81 19.71 -11.91
N ARG A 254 -3.62 20.33 -11.94
CA ARG A 254 -3.37 21.59 -11.22
C ARG A 254 -4.32 22.70 -11.66
N GLU A 255 -4.55 22.80 -12.96
CA GLU A 255 -5.46 23.79 -13.54
C GLU A 255 -6.91 23.51 -13.14
N ALA A 256 -7.34 22.24 -13.13
CA ALA A 256 -8.67 21.83 -12.68
C ALA A 256 -8.88 22.12 -11.18
N VAL A 257 -7.88 21.88 -10.33
CA VAL A 257 -7.91 22.31 -8.91
C VAL A 257 -8.12 23.83 -8.84
N ARG A 258 -7.31 24.62 -9.57
CA ARG A 258 -7.40 26.08 -9.57
C ARG A 258 -8.76 26.58 -10.02
N GLN A 259 -9.37 25.96 -11.02
CA GLN A 259 -10.70 26.33 -11.48
C GLN A 259 -11.77 26.09 -10.42
N ARG A 260 -11.61 25.05 -9.59
CA ARG A 260 -12.58 24.71 -8.53
C ARG A 260 -12.38 25.48 -7.23
N THR A 261 -11.15 25.83 -6.86
CA THR A 261 -10.82 26.46 -5.56
C THR A 261 -10.45 27.94 -5.67
N GLY A 262 -10.12 28.41 -6.88
CA GLY A 262 -9.53 29.74 -7.10
C GLY A 262 -8.01 29.80 -6.89
N SER A 263 -7.36 28.71 -6.46
CA SER A 263 -5.91 28.65 -6.22
C SER A 263 -5.31 27.34 -6.71
N TYR A 264 -4.03 27.36 -7.11
CA TYR A 264 -3.29 26.13 -7.39
C TYR A 264 -3.25 25.21 -6.15
N PRO A 265 -3.06 23.89 -6.34
CA PRO A 265 -3.07 22.95 -5.22
C PRO A 265 -1.96 23.26 -4.23
N ASP A 266 -2.33 23.30 -2.95
CA ASP A 266 -1.41 23.31 -1.83
C ASP A 266 -0.83 21.91 -1.58
N VAL A 267 0.30 21.64 -2.22
CA VAL A 267 1.14 20.44 -2.04
C VAL A 267 2.52 20.84 -1.53
N ALA A 268 3.20 19.97 -0.79
CA ALA A 268 4.58 20.19 -0.36
C ALA A 268 5.56 19.95 -1.52
N GLY A 269 5.23 19.05 -2.44
CA GLY A 269 6.06 18.70 -3.58
C GLY A 269 5.33 17.84 -4.59
N TYR A 270 6.04 17.50 -5.66
CA TYR A 270 5.55 16.58 -6.68
C TYR A 270 6.47 15.37 -6.77
N GLY A 271 5.89 14.22 -7.09
CA GLY A 271 6.64 13.00 -7.27
C GLY A 271 6.40 12.37 -8.64
N PHE A 272 7.36 11.58 -9.10
CA PHE A 272 7.25 10.89 -10.38
C PHE A 272 8.06 9.61 -10.44
N HIS A 273 7.69 8.75 -11.39
CA HIS A 273 8.33 7.47 -11.61
C HIS A 273 9.24 7.52 -12.83
N LEU A 274 10.42 6.91 -12.75
CA LEU A 274 11.44 6.98 -13.80
C LEU A 274 12.03 5.60 -14.12
N TYR A 275 11.55 5.01 -15.21
CA TYR A 275 12.07 3.75 -15.74
C TYR A 275 12.63 3.94 -17.15
N PRO A 276 13.95 3.84 -17.35
CA PRO A 276 14.59 4.09 -18.64
C PRO A 276 14.11 3.21 -19.79
N TYR A 277 13.61 2.01 -19.52
CA TYR A 277 13.12 1.10 -20.56
C TYR A 277 11.84 1.60 -21.19
N TYR A 278 10.89 2.13 -20.41
CA TYR A 278 9.71 2.78 -21.00
C TYR A 278 10.08 3.96 -21.89
N LEU A 279 11.28 4.55 -21.71
CA LEU A 279 11.78 5.61 -22.56
C LEU A 279 12.19 5.13 -23.97
N ASN A 280 12.29 3.81 -24.21
CA ASN A 280 12.65 3.19 -25.49
C ASN A 280 13.90 3.80 -26.16
N GLY A 281 14.83 4.33 -25.37
CA GLY A 281 16.01 5.07 -25.84
C GLY A 281 15.71 6.41 -26.54
N VAL A 282 14.43 6.82 -26.62
CA VAL A 282 13.98 8.09 -27.21
C VAL A 282 14.40 9.26 -26.32
N VAL A 283 14.36 9.06 -25.01
CA VAL A 283 14.68 10.10 -24.03
C VAL A 283 15.54 9.53 -22.90
N THR A 284 16.45 10.36 -22.39
CA THR A 284 17.36 9.98 -21.31
C THR A 284 16.75 10.33 -19.94
N PRO A 285 17.14 9.63 -18.85
CA PRO A 285 16.75 10.00 -17.48
C PRO A 285 17.02 11.48 -17.16
N ARG A 286 18.14 12.02 -17.67
CA ARG A 286 18.48 13.45 -17.56
C ARG A 286 17.45 14.35 -18.24
N GLN A 287 16.99 14.00 -19.44
CA GLN A 287 15.96 14.77 -20.14
C GLN A 287 14.62 14.73 -19.42
N VAL A 288 14.21 13.56 -18.91
CA VAL A 288 12.96 13.47 -18.11
C VAL A 288 13.06 14.36 -16.88
N MET A 289 14.16 14.24 -16.11
CA MET A 289 14.38 15.10 -14.95
C MET A 289 14.40 16.59 -15.35
N GLN A 290 15.09 16.97 -16.42
CA GLN A 290 15.12 18.36 -16.91
C GLN A 290 13.71 18.86 -17.26
N THR A 291 12.90 18.06 -17.95
CA THR A 291 11.50 18.37 -18.25
C THR A 291 10.69 18.64 -16.98
N TRP A 292 10.91 17.86 -15.92
CA TRP A 292 10.28 18.11 -14.62
C TRP A 292 10.71 19.43 -13.99
N CYS A 293 12.01 19.71 -14.03
CA CYS A 293 12.57 20.95 -13.53
C CYS A 293 12.04 22.17 -14.29
N ASP A 294 11.99 22.11 -15.62
CA ASP A 294 11.50 23.19 -16.48
C ASP A 294 10.00 23.43 -16.26
N GLY A 295 9.22 22.35 -16.09
CA GLY A 295 7.81 22.42 -15.73
C GLY A 295 7.57 23.18 -14.44
N LEU A 296 8.25 22.80 -13.36
CA LEU A 296 8.16 23.49 -12.07
C LEU A 296 8.69 24.93 -12.14
N ALA A 297 9.77 25.18 -12.90
CA ALA A 297 10.28 26.52 -13.11
C ALA A 297 9.25 27.41 -13.82
N SER A 298 8.54 26.86 -14.82
CA SER A 298 7.47 27.57 -15.53
C SER A 298 6.29 27.93 -14.62
N TRP A 299 6.09 27.19 -13.54
CA TRP A 299 5.07 27.48 -12.52
C TRP A 299 5.58 28.39 -11.39
N GLY A 300 6.86 28.76 -11.40
CA GLY A 300 7.50 29.48 -10.28
C GLY A 300 7.64 28.63 -9.01
N GLU A 301 7.58 27.31 -9.14
CA GLU A 301 7.59 26.34 -8.04
C GLU A 301 8.95 25.63 -7.88
N LEU A 302 9.87 25.80 -8.83
CA LEU A 302 11.23 25.25 -8.72
C LEU A 302 11.96 25.87 -7.52
N GLY A 303 12.39 25.03 -6.58
CA GLY A 303 13.08 25.45 -5.35
C GLY A 303 12.15 25.92 -4.23
N THR A 304 10.83 25.98 -4.45
CA THR A 304 9.82 26.22 -3.40
C THR A 304 8.96 25.00 -3.11
N LYS A 305 8.91 24.04 -4.05
CA LYS A 305 8.28 22.73 -3.91
C LYS A 305 9.34 21.64 -3.98
N GLU A 306 9.11 20.57 -3.21
CA GLU A 306 9.99 19.41 -3.25
C GLU A 306 9.79 18.61 -4.55
N ILE A 307 10.86 17.94 -5.00
CA ILE A 307 10.86 17.07 -6.18
C ILE A 307 11.31 15.67 -5.78
N TRP A 308 10.41 14.70 -5.91
CA TRP A 308 10.66 13.33 -5.50
C TRP A 308 10.66 12.38 -6.71
N VAL A 309 11.63 11.48 -6.77
CA VAL A 309 11.56 10.30 -7.66
C VAL A 309 11.16 9.12 -6.81
N THR A 310 9.86 8.92 -6.62
CA THR A 310 9.33 7.90 -5.71
C THR A 310 9.51 6.49 -6.23
N GLU A 311 9.64 6.31 -7.54
CA GLU A 311 10.03 5.03 -8.13
C GLU A 311 11.05 5.25 -9.23
N PHE A 312 12.13 4.48 -9.20
CA PHE A 312 12.99 4.29 -10.36
C PHE A 312 13.60 2.90 -10.35
N GLY A 313 13.87 2.40 -11.55
CA GLY A 313 14.44 1.06 -11.73
C GLY A 313 15.36 1.01 -12.94
N VAL A 314 16.14 -0.06 -13.02
CA VAL A 314 16.94 -0.41 -14.20
C VAL A 314 16.24 -1.56 -14.91
N GLU A 315 15.73 -1.29 -16.10
CA GLU A 315 14.92 -2.24 -16.87
C GLU A 315 15.67 -2.71 -18.14
N ASN A 316 17.01 -2.70 -18.10
CA ASN A 316 17.82 -3.35 -19.14
C ASN A 316 17.93 -4.85 -18.88
N PHE A 317 16.84 -5.59 -19.12
CA PHE A 317 16.74 -7.04 -18.86
C PHE A 317 17.70 -7.89 -19.69
N ASP A 318 18.15 -7.36 -20.83
CA ASP A 318 19.10 -8.01 -21.73
C ASP A 318 20.56 -7.60 -21.46
N GLY A 319 20.78 -6.71 -20.49
CA GLY A 319 22.09 -6.19 -20.13
C GLY A 319 22.94 -7.18 -19.32
N THR A 320 24.26 -7.05 -19.44
CA THR A 320 25.19 -7.69 -18.49
C THR A 320 25.00 -7.11 -17.09
N PRO A 321 25.33 -7.88 -16.02
CA PRO A 321 25.32 -7.37 -14.65
C PRO A 321 26.06 -6.04 -14.47
N GLN A 322 27.16 -5.81 -15.19
CA GLN A 322 27.91 -4.56 -15.12
C GLN A 322 27.12 -3.40 -15.73
N GLN A 323 26.48 -3.60 -16.89
CA GLN A 323 25.67 -2.55 -17.54
C GLN A 323 24.49 -2.14 -16.67
N VAL A 324 23.85 -3.08 -15.98
CA VAL A 324 22.76 -2.82 -15.03
C VAL A 324 23.26 -1.98 -13.86
N GLN A 325 24.42 -2.33 -13.28
CA GLN A 325 25.06 -1.56 -12.20
C GLN A 325 25.48 -0.15 -12.64
N ASP A 326 26.07 -0.02 -13.83
CA ASP A 326 26.51 1.27 -14.39
C ASP A 326 25.30 2.18 -14.66
N GLN A 327 24.20 1.62 -15.16
CA GLN A 327 22.96 2.36 -15.38
C GLN A 327 22.39 2.87 -14.05
N LEU A 328 22.29 2.01 -13.04
CA LEU A 328 21.80 2.39 -11.71
C LEU A 328 22.65 3.49 -11.09
N THR A 329 23.97 3.29 -11.10
CA THR A 329 24.95 4.24 -10.57
C THR A 329 24.83 5.58 -11.29
N SER A 330 24.66 5.58 -12.61
CA SER A 330 24.48 6.80 -13.40
C SER A 330 23.20 7.56 -13.05
N MET A 331 22.09 6.84 -12.80
CA MET A 331 20.83 7.45 -12.36
C MET A 331 20.95 8.06 -10.96
N VAL A 332 21.49 7.33 -9.99
CA VAL A 332 21.64 7.86 -8.63
C VAL A 332 22.61 9.04 -8.61
N ASN A 333 23.71 8.98 -9.38
CA ASN A 333 24.62 10.13 -9.52
C ASN A 333 23.93 11.35 -10.14
N LEU A 334 23.04 11.15 -11.12
CA LEU A 334 22.22 12.23 -11.66
C LEU A 334 21.33 12.85 -10.58
N PHE A 335 20.69 12.03 -9.75
CA PHE A 335 19.82 12.50 -8.66
C PHE A 335 20.58 13.27 -7.59
N GLU A 336 21.74 12.77 -7.19
CA GLU A 336 22.58 13.40 -6.17
C GLU A 336 23.20 14.72 -6.66
N GLN A 337 23.64 14.78 -7.92
CA GLN A 337 24.25 15.97 -8.51
C GLN A 337 23.22 17.03 -8.92
N GLY A 338 22.00 16.60 -9.28
CA GLY A 338 20.97 17.45 -9.86
C GLY A 338 21.27 17.92 -11.29
N ILE A 339 20.46 18.85 -11.78
CA ILE A 339 20.64 19.51 -13.08
C ILE A 339 20.52 21.03 -12.91
N GLY A 340 21.66 21.72 -12.89
CA GLY A 340 21.69 23.16 -12.64
C GLY A 340 21.13 23.50 -11.26
N ASN A 341 20.06 24.30 -11.21
CA ASN A 341 19.36 24.66 -9.97
C ASN A 341 18.30 23.62 -9.55
N CYS A 342 18.10 22.58 -10.35
CA CYS A 342 17.17 21.52 -10.04
C CYS A 342 17.84 20.42 -9.22
N GLN A 343 17.42 20.27 -7.98
CA GLN A 343 17.88 19.24 -7.07
C GLN A 343 16.69 18.38 -6.67
N LEU A 344 16.88 17.06 -6.62
CA LEU A 344 15.86 16.18 -6.06
C LEU A 344 15.92 16.22 -4.54
N ASP A 345 14.79 16.30 -3.88
CA ASP A 345 14.74 16.22 -2.44
C ASP A 345 14.84 14.77 -1.99
N ARG A 346 14.14 13.87 -2.68
CA ARG A 346 14.17 12.44 -2.37
C ARG A 346 14.08 11.55 -3.62
N TYR A 347 14.61 10.34 -3.53
CA TYR A 347 14.45 9.31 -4.54
C TYR A 347 14.38 7.91 -3.92
N ALA A 348 13.56 7.01 -4.46
CA ALA A 348 13.38 5.66 -3.94
C ALA A 348 13.47 4.58 -5.02
N TYR A 349 14.33 3.59 -4.79
CA TYR A 349 14.55 2.51 -5.74
C TYR A 349 13.36 1.53 -5.70
N PHE A 350 12.90 1.12 -6.87
CA PHE A 350 11.88 0.11 -7.06
C PHE A 350 12.53 -1.17 -7.61
N THR A 351 12.58 -2.28 -6.87
CA THR A 351 11.95 -2.51 -5.54
C THR A 351 12.68 -3.59 -4.72
N ASP A 352 12.26 -3.81 -3.49
CA ASP A 352 12.60 -5.00 -2.69
C ASP A 352 11.49 -6.05 -2.81
N ARG A 353 11.63 -7.04 -3.71
CA ARG A 353 10.78 -8.24 -3.77
C ARG A 353 11.55 -9.45 -3.26
N ARG A 354 11.64 -9.58 -1.94
CA ARG A 354 12.10 -10.82 -1.30
C ARG A 354 11.00 -11.87 -1.33
N VAL A 355 11.04 -12.79 -2.29
CA VAL A 355 10.33 -14.07 -2.10
C VAL A 355 11.15 -14.87 -1.09
N ALA A 356 10.59 -15.16 0.08
CA ALA A 356 11.22 -16.01 1.07
C ALA A 356 10.60 -17.40 0.99
N ILE A 357 10.94 -18.18 -0.04
CA ILE A 357 10.53 -19.60 -0.04
C ILE A 357 11.42 -20.35 0.93
N GLN A 358 10.97 -20.47 2.17
CA GLN A 358 11.63 -21.30 3.17
C GLN A 358 11.50 -22.78 2.76
N GLY A 359 12.56 -23.33 2.16
CA GLY A 359 12.61 -24.73 1.72
C GLY A 359 12.55 -24.95 0.20
N ALA A 360 12.53 -23.90 -0.63
CA ALA A 360 12.82 -24.09 -2.05
C ALA A 360 14.31 -24.42 -2.22
N PRO A 361 14.67 -25.40 -3.08
CA PRO A 361 16.06 -25.57 -3.48
C PRO A 361 16.58 -24.24 -4.05
N THR A 362 17.84 -23.92 -3.73
CA THR A 362 18.57 -22.78 -4.28
C THR A 362 18.27 -22.67 -5.77
N PRO A 363 17.81 -21.50 -6.29
CA PRO A 363 17.39 -21.41 -7.67
C PRO A 363 18.54 -21.85 -8.56
N THR A 364 18.34 -22.93 -9.30
CA THR A 364 19.16 -23.18 -10.48
C THR A 364 18.82 -22.03 -11.41
N ILE A 365 19.79 -21.16 -11.69
CA ILE A 365 19.64 -19.98 -12.56
C ILE A 365 18.93 -20.46 -13.82
N ALA A 366 17.62 -20.20 -13.93
CA ALA A 366 16.87 -20.58 -15.11
C ALA A 366 17.43 -19.71 -16.25
N PRO A 367 17.87 -20.30 -17.37
CA PRO A 367 18.26 -19.53 -18.55
C PRO A 367 16.98 -18.88 -19.09
N GLY A 368 16.78 -17.60 -18.77
CA GLY A 368 15.50 -16.90 -18.98
C GLY A 368 15.32 -15.60 -18.21
N GLY A 369 16.26 -15.22 -17.34
CA GLY A 369 16.48 -13.83 -16.92
C GLY A 369 16.67 -13.66 -15.41
N PRO A 370 17.88 -13.31 -14.93
CA PRO A 370 18.09 -12.94 -13.54
C PRO A 370 17.19 -11.78 -13.09
N ASN A 371 16.83 -11.77 -11.82
CA ASN A 371 16.14 -10.69 -11.11
C ASN A 371 16.99 -9.41 -11.10
N TYR A 372 17.11 -8.73 -12.25
CA TYR A 372 17.86 -7.47 -12.41
C TYR A 372 17.16 -6.26 -11.80
N PHE A 373 16.17 -6.49 -10.95
CA PHE A 373 15.26 -5.47 -10.47
C PHE A 373 15.10 -5.50 -8.95
N ASP A 374 15.36 -6.64 -8.34
CA ASP A 374 15.21 -6.83 -6.91
C ASP A 374 16.53 -6.45 -6.23
N LEU A 375 16.49 -5.73 -5.11
CA LEU A 375 17.69 -5.40 -4.33
C LEU A 375 18.37 -6.65 -3.75
N TYR A 376 17.62 -7.74 -3.55
CA TYR A 376 18.14 -9.03 -3.11
C TYR A 376 17.91 -10.10 -4.16
N TRP A 377 18.74 -11.14 -4.14
CA TRP A 377 18.39 -12.35 -4.87
C TRP A 377 17.14 -12.98 -4.26
N ARG A 378 16.18 -13.41 -5.09
CA ARG A 378 15.02 -14.18 -4.62
C ARG A 378 15.50 -15.38 -3.78
N ASN A 379 14.87 -15.58 -2.63
CA ASN A 379 15.19 -16.61 -1.65
C ASN A 379 16.58 -16.49 -1.00
N SER A 380 17.26 -15.33 -1.08
CA SER A 380 18.51 -15.09 -0.36
C SER A 380 18.51 -13.71 0.32
N TRP A 381 19.33 -13.60 1.35
CA TRP A 381 19.72 -12.33 1.97
C TRP A 381 20.92 -11.68 1.27
N ASP A 382 21.46 -12.35 0.25
CA ASP A 382 22.53 -11.82 -0.57
C ASP A 382 22.00 -10.71 -1.48
N LEU A 383 22.71 -9.58 -1.48
CA LEU A 383 22.43 -8.48 -2.40
C LEU A 383 22.58 -8.94 -3.85
N SER A 384 21.59 -8.60 -4.67
CA SER A 384 21.69 -8.74 -6.12
C SER A 384 22.77 -7.82 -6.68
N TYR A 385 23.05 -7.92 -7.97
CA TYR A 385 23.94 -6.96 -8.63
C TYR A 385 23.43 -5.51 -8.50
N VAL A 386 22.12 -5.33 -8.63
CA VAL A 386 21.46 -4.03 -8.39
C VAL A 386 21.56 -3.64 -6.94
N GLY A 387 21.30 -4.55 -6.00
CA GLY A 387 21.43 -4.28 -4.58
C GLY A 387 22.82 -3.80 -4.20
N GLN A 388 23.86 -4.44 -4.74
CA GLN A 388 25.24 -4.04 -4.52
C GLN A 388 25.52 -2.65 -5.09
N ALA A 389 25.10 -2.36 -6.32
CA ALA A 389 25.26 -1.03 -6.89
C ALA A 389 24.49 0.03 -6.09
N TYR A 390 23.25 -0.26 -5.69
CA TYR A 390 22.45 0.64 -4.87
C TYR A 390 23.11 0.89 -3.52
N ALA A 391 23.60 -0.16 -2.84
CA ALA A 391 24.33 -0.05 -1.58
C ALA A 391 25.63 0.75 -1.72
N ASN A 392 26.33 0.66 -2.86
CA ASN A 392 27.61 1.32 -3.03
C ASN A 392 27.49 2.80 -3.48
N VAL A 393 26.35 3.21 -4.03
CA VAL A 393 26.14 4.58 -4.52
C VAL A 393 25.47 5.47 -3.46
N ALA A 394 25.93 6.72 -3.35
CA ALA A 394 25.34 7.75 -2.50
C ALA A 394 25.26 7.44 -0.98
N ASN A 395 26.03 6.47 -0.48
CA ASN A 395 26.09 6.17 0.96
C ASN A 395 26.99 7.13 1.78
N GLY A 396 27.50 8.20 1.15
CA GLY A 396 28.65 8.94 1.66
C GLY A 396 29.87 8.01 1.72
N SER A 397 31.07 8.57 1.77
CA SER A 397 32.28 7.77 1.99
C SER A 397 32.37 7.29 3.44
N VAL A 398 31.38 6.53 3.92
CA VAL A 398 31.63 5.63 5.04
C VAL A 398 32.30 4.42 4.41
N ALA A 399 33.63 4.39 4.46
CA ALA A 399 34.39 3.22 4.02
C ALA A 399 33.73 1.97 4.61
N PRO A 400 33.42 0.93 3.80
CA PRO A 400 32.74 -0.25 4.29
C PRO A 400 33.48 -0.75 5.53
N ALA A 401 32.77 -0.86 6.64
CA ALA A 401 33.28 -1.58 7.80
C ALA A 401 33.55 -3.01 7.33
N ASN A 402 34.83 -3.27 7.09
CA ASN A 402 35.34 -4.50 6.53
C ASN A 402 34.77 -5.68 7.33
N PRO A 403 34.00 -6.62 6.71
CA PRO A 403 33.60 -7.83 7.40
C PRO A 403 34.87 -8.64 7.67
N THR A 404 35.30 -8.63 8.93
CA THR A 404 36.23 -9.57 9.55
C THR A 404 37.51 -9.85 8.73
N SER A 405 38.60 -9.19 9.14
CA SER A 405 39.96 -9.51 8.70
C SER A 405 40.26 -11.01 8.79
N ILE A 406 40.40 -11.67 7.63
CA ILE A 406 41.25 -12.86 7.48
C ILE A 406 42.69 -12.39 7.77
N PRO A 407 43.49 -13.13 8.57
CA PRO A 407 44.86 -12.71 8.89
C PRO A 407 45.70 -12.59 7.62
N GLN A 408 46.13 -11.37 7.32
CA GLN A 408 47.03 -11.08 6.22
C GLN A 408 48.47 -11.40 6.65
N GLU A 409 49.09 -12.28 5.87
CA GLU A 409 50.45 -12.78 6.03
C GLU A 409 51.49 -11.65 6.00
N THR A 410 52.17 -11.42 7.12
CA THR A 410 53.31 -10.50 7.18
C THR A 410 54.62 -11.20 6.82
N LYS A 411 55.33 -10.59 5.87
CA LYS A 411 56.75 -10.68 5.49
C LYS A 411 57.72 -11.21 6.58
N PRO A 412 58.73 -12.02 6.23
CA PRO A 412 59.48 -12.84 7.18
C PRO A 412 60.45 -12.03 8.06
N SER A 413 60.39 -12.29 9.37
CA SER A 413 61.38 -11.86 10.37
C SER A 413 62.07 -13.08 10.97
N ALA A 414 63.32 -12.88 11.39
CA ALA A 414 64.38 -13.88 11.56
C ALA A 414 64.07 -15.08 12.47
N ALA A 415 64.72 -16.20 12.12
CA ALA A 415 64.60 -17.53 12.68
C ALA A 415 64.95 -17.64 14.18
N PRO A 416 64.09 -18.28 14.99
CA PRO A 416 64.49 -18.98 16.20
C PRO A 416 64.78 -20.47 15.92
N SER A 417 65.79 -20.98 16.64
CA SER A 417 66.32 -22.35 16.59
C SER A 417 65.28 -23.47 16.66
N PRO A 418 65.59 -24.65 16.06
CA PRO A 418 64.66 -25.77 15.99
C PRO A 418 64.41 -26.39 17.37
N ILE A 419 63.14 -26.41 17.77
CA ILE A 419 62.65 -27.24 18.87
C ILE A 419 62.52 -28.69 18.34
N PRO A 420 63.02 -29.71 19.06
CA PRO A 420 62.94 -31.09 18.62
C PRO A 420 61.48 -31.55 18.51
N ILE A 421 61.07 -31.87 17.28
CA ILE A 421 59.76 -32.43 16.94
C ILE A 421 59.68 -33.83 17.55
N ARG A 422 58.79 -34.03 18.54
CA ARG A 422 58.36 -35.36 18.94
C ARG A 422 57.53 -35.96 17.80
N THR A 423 58.03 -37.05 17.24
CA THR A 423 57.33 -37.89 16.29
C THR A 423 56.11 -38.50 16.99
N LEU A 424 54.92 -37.98 16.74
CA LEU A 424 53.68 -38.63 17.14
C LEU A 424 53.39 -39.75 16.15
N THR A 425 53.45 -40.97 16.65
CA THR A 425 53.03 -42.19 15.96
C THR A 425 51.61 -42.02 15.42
N PRO A 426 51.32 -42.34 14.15
CA PRO A 426 49.97 -42.24 13.62
C PRO A 426 49.05 -43.20 14.37
N SER A 427 48.04 -42.63 15.03
CA SER A 427 46.92 -43.38 15.60
C SER A 427 46.12 -44.00 14.44
N PRO A 428 45.74 -45.28 14.50
CA PRO A 428 45.01 -45.94 13.43
C PRO A 428 43.68 -45.22 13.19
N THR A 429 43.51 -44.73 11.96
CA THR A 429 42.24 -44.19 11.45
C THR A 429 41.14 -45.24 11.65
N PRO A 430 40.04 -44.92 12.36
CA PRO A 430 38.92 -45.84 12.49
C PRO A 430 38.37 -46.13 11.09
N THR A 431 38.35 -47.41 10.73
CA THR A 431 37.70 -47.90 9.52
C THR A 431 36.24 -47.42 9.51
N PRO A 432 35.77 -46.74 8.44
CA PRO A 432 34.38 -46.32 8.36
C PRO A 432 33.48 -47.55 8.48
N SER A 433 32.68 -47.57 9.55
CA SER A 433 31.61 -48.55 9.72
C SER A 433 30.67 -48.42 8.51
N PRO A 434 30.24 -49.52 7.87
CA PRO A 434 29.37 -49.45 6.70
C PRO A 434 28.09 -48.70 7.07
N THR A 435 27.92 -47.51 6.46
CA THR A 435 26.69 -46.74 6.53
C THR A 435 25.55 -47.64 6.05
N ALA A 436 24.63 -47.99 6.95
CA ALA A 436 23.43 -48.71 6.59
C ALA A 436 22.74 -47.95 5.44
N VAL A 437 22.55 -48.64 4.32
CA VAL A 437 21.77 -48.12 3.19
C VAL A 437 20.36 -47.90 3.73
N VAL A 438 20.03 -46.64 4.05
CA VAL A 438 18.68 -46.25 4.40
C VAL A 438 17.86 -46.44 3.14
N THR A 439 17.13 -47.54 3.07
CA THR A 439 16.11 -47.73 2.04
C THR A 439 15.16 -46.54 2.14
N PRO A 440 14.99 -45.72 1.08
CA PRO A 440 14.09 -44.59 1.13
C PRO A 440 12.71 -45.10 1.53
N ALA A 441 12.14 -44.49 2.58
CA ALA A 441 10.77 -44.79 2.98
C ALA A 441 9.87 -44.64 1.75
N PRO A 442 8.95 -45.59 1.48
CA PRO A 442 8.07 -45.50 0.33
C PRO A 442 7.37 -44.14 0.34
N SER A 443 7.46 -43.39 -0.76
CA SER A 443 6.74 -42.12 -0.92
C SER A 443 5.28 -42.35 -0.54
N ALA A 444 4.83 -41.66 0.51
CA ALA A 444 3.46 -41.75 0.95
C ALA A 444 2.54 -41.43 -0.23
N ILE A 445 1.58 -42.30 -0.49
CA ILE A 445 0.54 -42.04 -1.50
C ILE A 445 -0.12 -40.70 -1.12
N PRO A 446 -0.23 -39.73 -2.05
CA PRO A 446 -0.88 -38.46 -1.79
C PRO A 446 -2.29 -38.74 -1.26
N GLN A 447 -2.52 -38.31 -0.02
CA GLN A 447 -3.83 -38.46 0.58
C GLN A 447 -4.78 -37.44 -0.06
N PRO A 448 -6.04 -37.78 -0.34
CA PRO A 448 -6.98 -36.87 -0.99
C PRO A 448 -7.18 -35.59 -0.16
N LEU A 449 -7.42 -34.46 -0.82
CA LEU A 449 -7.78 -33.21 -0.15
C LEU A 449 -9.08 -33.38 0.65
N ASN A 450 -9.24 -32.60 1.72
CA ASN A 450 -10.47 -32.58 2.50
C ASN A 450 -11.39 -31.46 1.95
N PRO A 451 -12.46 -31.78 1.21
CA PRO A 451 -13.32 -30.78 0.59
C PRO A 451 -14.05 -29.89 1.61
N ARG A 452 -14.06 -30.26 2.90
CA ARG A 452 -14.69 -29.47 3.96
C ARG A 452 -13.73 -28.48 4.62
N LYS A 453 -12.44 -28.53 4.31
CA LYS A 453 -11.42 -27.69 4.94
C LYS A 453 -11.01 -26.57 3.98
N GLY A 454 -11.25 -25.33 4.42
CA GLY A 454 -10.85 -24.11 3.74
C GLY A 454 -9.63 -23.44 4.35
N ILE A 455 -8.98 -22.55 3.61
CA ILE A 455 -7.96 -21.62 4.11
C ILE A 455 -8.31 -20.20 3.65
N ALA A 456 -8.31 -19.24 4.57
CA ALA A 456 -8.22 -17.83 4.24
C ALA A 456 -6.75 -17.48 4.01
N ALA A 457 -6.41 -16.98 2.83
CA ALA A 457 -5.04 -16.60 2.49
C ALA A 457 -4.99 -15.14 2.08
N THR A 458 -3.98 -14.41 2.56
CA THR A 458 -3.68 -13.10 1.98
C THR A 458 -3.23 -13.29 0.54
N TYR A 459 -3.41 -12.26 -0.30
CA TYR A 459 -3.01 -12.36 -1.70
C TYR A 459 -1.55 -12.83 -1.81
N ALA A 460 -0.65 -12.22 -1.03
CA ALA A 460 0.77 -12.59 -0.92
C ALA A 460 1.02 -14.04 -0.44
N TRP A 461 0.23 -14.56 0.49
CA TRP A 461 0.43 -15.93 1.00
C TRP A 461 -0.09 -17.00 0.05
N ALA A 462 -1.08 -16.68 -0.79
CA ALA A 462 -1.52 -17.56 -1.86
C ALA A 462 -0.42 -17.81 -2.91
N TYR A 463 0.62 -16.96 -2.98
CA TYR A 463 1.81 -17.16 -3.82
C TYR A 463 2.77 -18.23 -3.26
N ASP A 464 2.91 -18.32 -1.93
CA ASP A 464 4.05 -18.99 -1.29
C ASP A 464 3.69 -20.29 -0.54
N THR A 465 2.41 -20.58 -0.38
CA THR A 465 2.01 -21.66 0.53
C THR A 465 1.93 -23.00 -0.17
N GLY A 466 2.86 -23.87 0.22
CA GLY A 466 2.62 -25.30 0.21
C GLY A 466 1.40 -25.61 1.09
N PHE A 467 0.20 -25.49 0.53
CA PHE A 467 -1.05 -25.84 1.21
C PHE A 467 -1.20 -27.35 1.44
N GLU A 468 -0.36 -28.14 0.79
CA GLU A 468 -0.30 -29.60 0.83
C GLU A 468 -0.33 -30.19 2.27
N PRO A 469 0.41 -29.67 3.27
CA PRO A 469 0.36 -30.18 4.64
C PRO A 469 -1.00 -29.97 5.31
N PHE A 470 -1.76 -28.96 4.90
CA PHE A 470 -3.07 -28.67 5.47
C PHE A 470 -4.17 -29.54 4.87
N ARG A 471 -3.97 -30.10 3.67
CA ARG A 471 -4.93 -30.93 2.95
C ARG A 471 -6.31 -30.25 2.83
N SER A 472 -6.32 -28.94 2.62
CA SER A 472 -7.54 -28.17 2.42
C SER A 472 -8.07 -28.40 1.00
N GLY A 473 -9.38 -28.47 0.83
CA GLY A 473 -10.01 -28.67 -0.48
C GLY A 473 -10.33 -27.36 -1.20
N TRP A 474 -10.41 -26.25 -0.46
CA TRP A 474 -10.66 -24.94 -1.01
C TRP A 474 -9.89 -23.84 -0.27
N TYR A 475 -9.74 -22.69 -0.89
CA TYR A 475 -9.20 -21.48 -0.27
C TYR A 475 -9.90 -20.25 -0.82
N TYR A 476 -9.76 -19.13 -0.13
CA TYR A 476 -10.17 -17.83 -0.63
C TYR A 476 -9.13 -16.78 -0.28
N THR A 477 -9.20 -15.67 -1.00
CA THR A 477 -8.52 -14.42 -0.68
C THR A 477 -9.56 -13.32 -0.56
N TRP A 478 -9.18 -12.13 -0.12
CA TRP A 478 -10.07 -10.95 -0.11
C TRP A 478 -10.27 -10.34 -1.52
N SER A 479 -10.31 -11.18 -2.57
CA SER A 479 -10.38 -10.80 -3.98
C SER A 479 -11.31 -11.74 -4.77
N LEU A 480 -11.74 -11.27 -5.94
CA LEU A 480 -12.47 -12.07 -6.94
C LEU A 480 -11.55 -12.99 -7.74
N PHE A 481 -10.24 -12.76 -7.69
CA PHE A 481 -9.28 -13.50 -8.49
C PHE A 481 -8.42 -14.41 -7.61
N PRO A 482 -8.11 -15.62 -8.09
CA PRO A 482 -7.11 -16.44 -7.43
C PRO A 482 -5.77 -15.70 -7.46
N GLY A 483 -4.94 -15.89 -6.43
CA GLY A 483 -3.54 -15.50 -6.53
C GLY A 483 -2.89 -16.19 -7.72
N GLU A 484 -2.06 -15.48 -8.47
CA GLU A 484 -1.48 -15.91 -9.77
C GLU A 484 -0.74 -17.27 -9.72
N TRP A 485 -0.40 -17.78 -8.52
CA TRP A 485 0.35 -19.02 -8.31
C TRP A 485 -0.33 -20.00 -7.36
N ALA A 486 -1.60 -19.80 -7.06
CA ALA A 486 -2.30 -20.73 -6.21
C ALA A 486 -2.35 -22.13 -6.86
N ASN A 487 -2.03 -23.14 -6.06
CA ASN A 487 -1.98 -24.53 -6.51
C ASN A 487 -3.35 -24.96 -7.07
N SER A 488 -3.34 -25.46 -8.29
CA SER A 488 -4.54 -25.89 -9.03
C SER A 488 -5.27 -27.11 -8.41
N SER A 489 -4.69 -27.73 -7.38
CA SER A 489 -5.33 -28.86 -6.69
C SER A 489 -6.49 -28.44 -5.78
N MET A 490 -6.54 -27.18 -5.33
CA MET A 490 -7.59 -26.64 -4.47
C MET A 490 -8.59 -25.80 -5.26
N GLU A 491 -9.86 -25.82 -4.85
CA GLU A 491 -10.88 -24.93 -5.38
C GLU A 491 -10.69 -23.50 -4.83
N PHE A 492 -10.56 -22.52 -5.72
CA PHE A 492 -10.61 -21.12 -5.32
C PHE A 492 -12.05 -20.67 -5.19
N ILE A 493 -12.40 -20.10 -4.03
CA ILE A 493 -13.70 -19.46 -3.82
C ILE A 493 -13.49 -17.95 -3.85
N PRO A 494 -13.98 -17.22 -4.87
CA PRO A 494 -13.89 -15.76 -4.91
C PRO A 494 -14.62 -15.14 -3.72
N MET A 495 -14.14 -13.98 -3.29
CA MET A 495 -14.81 -13.17 -2.27
C MET A 495 -15.18 -11.80 -2.83
N TRP A 496 -16.40 -11.37 -2.55
CA TRP A 496 -16.87 -10.03 -2.88
C TRP A 496 -16.05 -8.96 -2.13
N PRO A 497 -15.36 -8.05 -2.82
CA PRO A 497 -14.62 -6.98 -2.16
C PRO A 497 -15.59 -5.92 -1.62
N CYS A 498 -15.38 -5.47 -0.39
CA CYS A 498 -16.28 -4.56 0.36
C CYS A 498 -16.78 -3.31 -0.38
N HIS A 499 -16.15 -2.89 -1.46
CA HIS A 499 -16.55 -1.73 -2.27
C HIS A 499 -16.61 -2.03 -3.77
N GLY A 500 -16.65 -3.32 -4.16
CA GLY A 500 -16.88 -3.71 -5.54
C GLY A 500 -18.32 -3.44 -5.94
N THR A 501 -18.52 -2.78 -7.08
CA THR A 501 -19.86 -2.64 -7.68
C THR A 501 -20.35 -4.00 -8.20
N VAL A 502 -21.66 -4.13 -8.38
CA VAL A 502 -22.21 -5.34 -9.01
C VAL A 502 -21.65 -5.56 -10.40
N ASP A 503 -21.53 -4.49 -11.19
CA ASP A 503 -20.94 -4.56 -12.52
C ASP A 503 -19.49 -5.05 -12.49
N TYR A 504 -18.71 -4.68 -11.47
CA TYR A 504 -17.35 -5.17 -11.29
C TYR A 504 -17.32 -6.68 -11.03
N VAL A 505 -18.21 -7.19 -10.18
CA VAL A 505 -18.25 -8.62 -9.85
C VAL A 505 -18.79 -9.45 -11.01
N VAL A 506 -19.91 -9.03 -11.60
CA VAL A 506 -20.51 -9.69 -12.78
C VAL A 506 -19.56 -9.63 -13.97
N GLY A 507 -18.87 -8.50 -14.19
CA GLY A 507 -17.87 -8.36 -15.23
C GLY A 507 -16.63 -9.25 -15.01
N SER A 508 -16.27 -9.52 -13.75
CA SER A 508 -15.10 -10.34 -13.41
C SER A 508 -15.39 -11.84 -13.43
N LEU A 509 -16.54 -12.27 -12.92
CA LEU A 509 -16.89 -13.69 -12.79
C LEU A 509 -17.73 -14.21 -13.97
N GLY A 510 -18.42 -13.31 -14.68
CA GLY A 510 -19.43 -13.65 -15.68
C GLY A 510 -20.83 -13.74 -15.06
N ALA A 511 -21.85 -13.32 -15.81
CA ALA A 511 -23.25 -13.41 -15.39
C ALA A 511 -23.76 -14.87 -15.27
N ASP A 512 -23.02 -15.81 -15.84
CA ASP A 512 -23.29 -17.25 -15.84
C ASP A 512 -22.41 -18.03 -14.84
N TYR A 513 -21.69 -17.34 -13.93
CA TYR A 513 -20.89 -17.97 -12.90
C TYR A 513 -21.75 -18.88 -12.00
N ASP A 514 -21.43 -20.17 -11.96
CA ASP A 514 -22.18 -21.20 -11.23
C ASP A 514 -21.44 -21.76 -9.99
N GLY A 515 -20.30 -21.14 -9.63
CA GLY A 515 -19.47 -21.50 -8.50
C GLY A 515 -19.91 -20.89 -7.16
N TYR A 516 -19.11 -21.14 -6.12
CA TYR A 516 -19.28 -20.50 -4.82
C TYR A 516 -18.75 -19.07 -4.83
N LEU A 517 -19.41 -18.16 -4.10
CA LEU A 517 -18.97 -16.80 -3.88
C LEU A 517 -19.11 -16.47 -2.38
N LEU A 518 -18.02 -16.07 -1.74
CA LEU A 518 -18.07 -15.54 -0.39
C LEU A 518 -18.58 -14.09 -0.45
N PHE A 519 -19.76 -13.88 0.10
CA PHE A 519 -20.47 -12.60 0.00
C PHE A 519 -20.21 -11.72 1.22
N LEU A 520 -19.46 -10.63 1.01
CA LEU A 520 -19.05 -9.59 1.97
C LEU A 520 -18.22 -10.11 3.16
N ASN A 521 -17.09 -9.46 3.43
CA ASN A 521 -16.27 -9.79 4.62
C ASN A 521 -16.52 -8.77 5.73
N GLU A 522 -17.04 -9.26 6.86
CA GLU A 522 -17.32 -8.46 8.07
C GLU A 522 -18.01 -7.12 7.72
N PRO A 523 -19.19 -7.15 7.07
CA PRO A 523 -19.84 -5.94 6.57
C PRO A 523 -20.18 -4.94 7.67
N ASP A 524 -20.34 -5.41 8.91
CA ASP A 524 -20.65 -4.64 10.11
C ASP A 524 -19.47 -3.81 10.64
N ARG A 525 -18.24 -4.05 10.16
CA ARG A 525 -17.04 -3.35 10.64
C ARG A 525 -16.70 -2.11 9.81
N PRO A 526 -16.66 -0.91 10.41
CA PRO A 526 -16.32 0.34 9.71
C PRO A 526 -14.96 0.29 9.02
N GLU A 527 -13.98 -0.41 9.59
CA GLU A 527 -12.64 -0.58 9.01
C GLU A 527 -12.56 -1.61 7.88
N GLN A 528 -13.66 -2.31 7.58
CA GLN A 528 -13.76 -3.25 6.46
C GLN A 528 -14.77 -2.75 5.44
N CYS A 529 -16.02 -3.25 5.45
CA CYS A 529 -17.02 -2.72 4.52
C CYS A 529 -17.82 -1.55 5.08
N GLY A 530 -17.96 -1.46 6.41
CA GLY A 530 -18.72 -0.39 7.07
C GLY A 530 -20.16 -0.24 6.58
N MET A 531 -20.79 -1.34 6.18
CA MET A 531 -22.14 -1.38 5.62
C MET A 531 -23.20 -1.50 6.71
N SER A 532 -24.29 -0.77 6.52
CA SER A 532 -25.56 -1.06 7.19
C SER A 532 -26.13 -2.41 6.74
N VAL A 533 -27.09 -2.94 7.51
CA VAL A 533 -27.79 -4.18 7.14
C VAL A 533 -28.58 -3.97 5.85
N GLU A 534 -29.20 -2.81 5.68
CA GLU A 534 -29.96 -2.43 4.49
C GLU A 534 -29.06 -2.42 3.25
N GLU A 535 -27.87 -1.82 3.34
CA GLU A 535 -26.90 -1.85 2.24
C GLU A 535 -26.48 -3.28 1.92
N ALA A 536 -26.12 -4.09 2.92
CA ALA A 536 -25.72 -5.48 2.69
C ALA A 536 -26.84 -6.31 2.01
N VAL A 537 -28.10 -6.06 2.36
CA VAL A 537 -29.27 -6.69 1.73
C VAL A 537 -29.45 -6.22 0.28
N ASP A 538 -29.30 -4.92 0.02
CA ASP A 538 -29.42 -4.37 -1.34
C ASP A 538 -28.34 -4.94 -2.26
N TYR A 539 -27.10 -5.06 -1.78
CA TYR A 539 -26.04 -5.77 -2.51
C TYR A 539 -26.44 -7.23 -2.75
N TYR A 540 -26.91 -7.95 -1.73
CA TYR A 540 -27.28 -9.36 -1.89
C TYR A 540 -28.36 -9.57 -2.94
N LEU A 541 -29.39 -8.72 -2.94
CA LEU A 541 -30.48 -8.79 -3.91
C LEU A 541 -29.99 -8.49 -5.32
N THR A 542 -29.15 -7.46 -5.49
CA THR A 542 -28.64 -7.04 -6.80
C THR A 542 -27.75 -8.11 -7.44
N VAL A 543 -26.99 -8.86 -6.64
CA VAL A 543 -26.12 -9.94 -7.12
C VAL A 543 -26.88 -11.18 -7.55
N ARG A 544 -28.01 -11.41 -6.88
CA ARG A 544 -28.83 -12.61 -7.10
C ARG A 544 -29.72 -12.49 -8.34
N THR A 545 -30.12 -11.28 -8.70
CA THR A 545 -30.93 -10.97 -9.89
C THR A 545 -30.08 -10.91 -11.14
#